data_AF-F7S1A1-F1
#
_entry.id   AF-F7S1A1-F1
#
_cell.length_a   1.000
_cell.length_b   1.000
_cell.length_c   1.000
_cell.angle_alpha   90.00
_cell.angle_beta   90.00
_cell.angle_gamma   90.00
#
_symmetry.space_group_name_H-M   'P 1'
#
loop_
_entity.id
_entity.type
_entity.pdbx_description
1 polymer ?
#
loop_
_entity_poly.entity_id
_entity_poly.type
_entity_poly.pdbx_seq_one_letter_code
_entity_poly.pdbx_strand_id
1 'polypeptide(L)'
;MHSYCKSAGTLVALGAQRLIISDTGELGPLDVQVNKPDEMFELSSGLDISTAISSLQQESLAAFRDYVTDIKIGGKVSTRLASEVATQLTRCLIEPIASQIDPMRLGEQQRAMRIALEYGTRLDSKVGNLKPHALRKLIAGYPSHGFVIDRKEASELFNNVRAPNDKEIFVMDHILDELPEKQNGAIISFYQYHPNSAEADPDESDADDKDTHPEAVDMEDQNEK
;
A
#
# COMPACT_ATOMS: atom_id res chain seq x y z
N MET A 1 7.87 9.16 6.78
CA MET A 1 8.33 7.77 7.04
C MET A 1 9.83 7.78 7.26
N HIS A 2 10.27 7.45 8.47
CA HIS A 2 11.68 7.40 8.87
C HIS A 2 12.31 6.01 8.72
N SER A 3 11.51 4.96 8.96
CA SER A 3 11.95 3.56 9.01
C SER A 3 10.84 2.69 8.42
N TYR A 4 10.42 1.63 9.10
CA TYR A 4 9.45 0.64 8.60
C TYR A 4 8.01 1.15 8.57
N CYS A 5 7.37 1.11 7.40
CA CYS A 5 5.93 1.30 7.22
C CYS A 5 5.35 0.14 6.41
N LYS A 6 4.85 -0.92 7.06
CA LYS A 6 4.36 -2.13 6.39
C LYS A 6 2.95 -2.51 6.85
N SER A 7 2.27 -3.37 6.10
CA SER A 7 0.95 -3.92 6.47
C SER A 7 -0.08 -2.80 6.74
N ALA A 8 -0.55 -2.64 7.97
CA ALA A 8 -1.46 -1.57 8.37
C ALA A 8 -0.90 -0.16 8.09
N GLY A 9 0.41 0.03 8.18
CA GLY A 9 1.06 1.30 7.83
C GLY A 9 0.88 1.65 6.34
N THR A 10 0.97 0.64 5.47
CA THR A 10 0.71 0.79 4.03
C THR A 10 -0.75 1.17 3.78
N LEU A 11 -1.70 0.58 4.51
CA LEU A 11 -3.11 0.94 4.40
C LEU A 11 -3.35 2.41 4.77
N VAL A 12 -2.73 2.89 5.85
CA VAL A 12 -2.79 4.30 6.25
C VAL A 12 -2.16 5.20 5.17
N ALA A 13 -1.05 4.77 4.58
CA ALA A 13 -0.38 5.50 3.50
C ALA A 13 -1.26 5.63 2.24
N LEU A 14 -2.17 4.69 1.96
CA LEU A 14 -3.15 4.82 0.86
C LEU A 14 -4.10 6.01 1.05
N GLY A 15 -4.36 6.40 2.31
CA GLY A 15 -5.19 7.55 2.65
C GLY A 15 -4.43 8.88 2.71
N ALA A 16 -3.14 8.92 2.37
CA ALA A 16 -2.32 10.13 2.49
C ALA A 16 -2.29 10.93 1.18
N GLN A 17 -2.48 12.25 1.26
CA GLN A 17 -2.37 13.15 0.09
C GLN A 17 -0.94 13.20 -0.46
N ARG A 18 0.05 12.96 0.39
CA ARG A 18 1.48 12.97 0.04
C ARG A 18 2.26 12.01 0.93
N LEU A 19 3.20 11.29 0.33
CA LEU A 19 4.18 10.48 1.05
C LEU A 19 5.50 11.23 1.16
N ILE A 20 5.97 11.38 2.39
CA ILE A 20 7.30 11.92 2.69
C ILE A 20 8.12 10.76 3.21
N ILE A 21 9.12 10.34 2.44
CA ILE A 21 9.92 9.13 2.70
C ILE A 21 11.38 9.56 2.82
N SER A 22 12.00 9.31 3.97
CA SER A 22 13.44 9.55 4.19
C SER A 22 14.29 8.49 3.46
N ASP A 23 15.61 8.67 3.45
CA ASP A 23 16.52 7.73 2.76
C ASP A 23 16.58 6.34 3.41
N THR A 24 16.27 6.26 4.71
CA THR A 24 16.13 5.02 5.47
C THR A 24 14.69 4.54 5.58
N GLY A 25 13.74 5.30 5.02
CA GLY A 25 12.31 5.00 5.08
C GLY A 25 11.92 3.96 4.06
N GLU A 26 11.15 2.96 4.48
CA GLU A 26 10.63 1.93 3.61
C GLU A 26 9.13 1.72 3.79
N LEU A 27 8.42 1.62 2.66
CA LEU A 27 7.06 1.11 2.60
C LEU A 27 7.12 -0.41 2.36
N GLY A 28 6.09 -1.15 2.79
CA GLY A 28 5.92 -2.55 2.45
C GLY A 28 4.64 -2.80 1.66
N PRO A 29 4.49 -3.99 1.07
CA PRO A 29 3.22 -4.42 0.47
C PRO A 29 2.06 -4.33 1.48
N LEU A 30 0.85 -4.14 0.95
CA LEU A 30 -0.37 -4.18 1.76
C LEU A 30 -0.66 -5.63 2.11
N ASP A 31 -0.35 -6.00 3.34
CA ASP A 31 -0.44 -7.39 3.77
C ASP A 31 -1.87 -7.84 3.93
N VAL A 32 -2.13 -9.04 3.43
CA VAL A 32 -3.37 -9.76 3.62
C VAL A 32 -3.00 -10.95 4.51
N GLN A 33 -2.87 -10.67 5.80
CA GLN A 33 -2.52 -11.71 6.77
C GLN A 33 -3.74 -12.59 7.03
N VAL A 34 -3.57 -13.90 6.86
CA VAL A 34 -4.54 -14.91 7.30
C VAL A 34 -3.83 -15.78 8.32
N ASN A 35 -4.42 -15.85 9.52
CA ASN A 35 -3.87 -16.64 10.61
C ASN A 35 -3.95 -18.14 10.30
N LYS A 36 -2.85 -18.86 10.52
CA LYS A 36 -2.89 -20.32 10.66
C LYS A 36 -3.33 -20.65 12.10
N PRO A 37 -4.40 -21.41 12.33
CA PRO A 37 -4.79 -21.80 13.69
C PRO A 37 -3.89 -22.88 14.31
N ASP A 38 -3.15 -23.67 13.51
CA ASP A 38 -2.43 -24.87 14.00
C ASP A 38 -0.89 -24.78 14.00
N GLU A 39 -0.29 -23.67 13.54
CA GLU A 39 1.16 -23.50 13.57
C GLU A 39 1.49 -22.17 14.25
N MET A 40 1.99 -22.24 15.49
CA MET A 40 2.55 -21.07 16.15
C MET A 40 3.68 -20.48 15.27
N PHE A 41 3.52 -19.22 14.88
CA PHE A 41 4.55 -18.32 14.29
C PHE A 41 4.77 -18.29 12.77
N GLU A 42 3.94 -18.90 11.92
CA GLU A 42 4.09 -18.75 10.46
C GLU A 42 2.91 -18.03 9.77
N LEU A 43 3.17 -16.77 9.37
CA LEU A 43 2.35 -16.03 8.42
C LEU A 43 2.70 -16.51 7.00
N SER A 44 1.81 -17.26 6.35
CA SER A 44 1.94 -17.56 4.91
C SER A 44 1.28 -16.45 4.09
N SER A 45 1.98 -15.98 3.06
CA SER A 45 1.45 -15.02 2.09
C SER A 45 0.24 -15.61 1.36
N GLY A 46 -0.89 -14.88 1.38
CA GLY A 46 -2.12 -15.30 0.70
C GLY A 46 -2.01 -15.45 -0.81
N LEU A 47 -0.97 -14.85 -1.40
CA LEU A 47 -0.68 -14.92 -2.82
C LEU A 47 -0.21 -16.32 -3.26
N ASP A 48 0.34 -17.09 -2.33
CA ASP A 48 1.08 -18.32 -2.64
C ASP A 48 0.14 -19.46 -3.06
N ILE A 49 -1.05 -19.57 -2.46
CA ILE A 49 -1.96 -20.70 -2.70
C ILE A 49 -2.65 -20.59 -4.08
N SER A 50 -3.15 -19.40 -4.43
CA SER A 50 -3.82 -19.21 -5.73
C SER A 50 -2.87 -19.34 -6.92
N THR A 51 -1.64 -18.85 -6.75
CA THR A 51 -0.54 -19.02 -7.71
C THR A 51 -0.14 -20.49 -7.81
N ALA A 52 -0.05 -21.20 -6.68
CA ALA A 52 0.23 -22.64 -6.65
C ALA A 52 -0.85 -23.44 -7.38
N ILE A 53 -2.14 -23.15 -7.17
CA ILE A 53 -3.25 -23.82 -7.88
C ILE A 53 -3.16 -23.57 -9.38
N SER A 54 -2.93 -22.32 -9.79
CA SER A 54 -2.82 -21.96 -11.21
C SER A 54 -1.62 -22.65 -11.87
N SER A 55 -0.50 -22.71 -11.16
CA SER A 55 0.71 -23.43 -11.60
C SER A 55 0.44 -24.93 -11.70
N LEU A 56 -0.20 -25.54 -10.69
CA LEU A 56 -0.58 -26.95 -10.72
C LEU A 56 -1.49 -27.27 -11.91
N GLN A 57 -2.45 -26.40 -12.24
CA GLN A 57 -3.31 -26.59 -13.41
C GLN A 57 -2.50 -26.56 -14.71
N GLN A 58 -1.55 -25.62 -14.85
CA GLN A 58 -0.69 -25.52 -16.03
C GLN A 58 0.21 -26.75 -16.17
N GLU A 59 0.88 -27.15 -15.09
CA GLU A 59 1.73 -28.35 -15.07
C GLU A 59 0.95 -29.63 -15.34
N SER A 60 -0.28 -29.74 -14.81
CA SER A 60 -1.17 -30.88 -15.09
C SER A 60 -1.49 -31.01 -16.58
N LEU A 61 -1.78 -29.87 -17.23
CA LEU A 61 -2.09 -29.81 -18.66
C LEU A 61 -0.85 -30.11 -19.52
N ALA A 62 0.32 -29.61 -19.12
CA ALA A 62 1.59 -29.90 -19.78
C ALA A 62 1.93 -31.39 -19.69
N ALA A 63 1.95 -31.94 -18.49
CA ALA A 63 2.24 -33.36 -18.25
C ALA A 63 1.28 -34.29 -19.04
N PHE A 64 -0.02 -33.98 -19.05
CA PHE A 64 -0.98 -34.76 -19.82
C PHE A 64 -0.65 -34.76 -21.32
N ARG A 65 -0.31 -33.60 -21.89
CA ARG A 65 0.02 -33.46 -23.33
C ARG A 65 1.30 -34.21 -23.68
N ASP A 66 2.31 -34.10 -22.82
CA ASP A 66 3.59 -34.78 -23.00
C ASP A 66 3.39 -36.30 -22.97
N TYR A 67 2.69 -36.82 -21.95
CA TYR A 67 2.37 -38.25 -21.87
C TYR A 67 1.56 -38.76 -23.06
N VAL A 68 0.53 -38.03 -23.52
CA VAL A 68 -0.24 -38.44 -24.71
C VAL A 68 0.67 -38.53 -25.93
N THR A 69 1.54 -37.54 -26.13
CA THR A 69 2.43 -37.45 -27.28
C THR A 69 3.47 -38.57 -27.26
N ASP A 70 4.14 -38.76 -26.12
CA ASP A 70 5.18 -39.78 -25.94
C ASP A 70 4.63 -41.20 -26.10
N ILE A 71 3.49 -41.49 -25.47
CA ILE A 71 2.84 -42.81 -25.56
C ILE A 71 2.36 -43.06 -26.99
N LYS A 72 1.79 -42.05 -27.66
CA LYS A 72 1.28 -42.18 -29.02
C LYS A 72 2.39 -42.44 -30.03
N ILE A 73 3.48 -41.67 -29.96
CA ILE A 73 4.58 -41.72 -30.92
C ILE A 73 5.48 -42.94 -30.64
N GLY A 74 5.75 -43.25 -29.37
CA GLY A 74 6.62 -44.36 -28.97
C GLY A 74 5.96 -45.74 -29.03
N GLY A 75 4.64 -45.84 -28.85
CA GLY A 75 3.95 -47.12 -28.61
C GLY A 75 3.11 -47.69 -29.76
N LYS A 76 2.95 -46.98 -30.90
CA LYS A 76 1.98 -47.33 -31.97
C LYS A 76 0.54 -47.61 -31.45
N VAL A 77 0.17 -47.02 -30.33
CA VAL A 77 -1.15 -47.20 -29.70
C VAL A 77 -2.18 -46.23 -30.25
N SER A 78 -3.46 -46.55 -30.08
CA SER A 78 -4.54 -45.64 -30.45
C SER A 78 -4.47 -44.37 -29.59
N THR A 79 -4.91 -43.23 -30.13
CA THR A 79 -4.91 -41.97 -29.40
C THR A 79 -5.77 -42.07 -28.14
N ARG A 80 -6.88 -42.82 -28.22
CA ARG A 80 -7.74 -43.11 -27.08
C ARG A 80 -6.98 -43.78 -25.94
N LEU A 81 -6.23 -44.86 -26.23
CA LEU A 81 -5.48 -45.56 -25.20
C LEU A 81 -4.36 -44.69 -24.62
N ALA A 82 -3.67 -43.91 -25.46
CA ALA A 82 -2.66 -42.95 -25.00
C ALA A 82 -3.26 -41.91 -24.03
N SER A 83 -4.45 -41.37 -24.34
CA SER A 83 -5.17 -40.45 -23.46
C SER A 83 -5.64 -41.08 -22.16
N GLU A 84 -6.12 -42.32 -22.19
CA GLU A 84 -6.53 -43.04 -20.98
C GLU A 84 -5.33 -43.25 -20.03
N VAL A 85 -4.19 -43.70 -20.55
CA VAL A 85 -2.96 -43.90 -19.75
C VAL A 85 -2.40 -42.56 -19.26
N ALA A 86 -2.31 -41.55 -20.12
CA ALA A 86 -1.86 -40.21 -19.73
C ALA A 86 -2.73 -39.60 -18.64
N THR A 87 -4.05 -39.82 -18.68
CA THR A 87 -4.97 -39.39 -17.61
C THR A 87 -4.61 -40.04 -16.29
N GLN A 88 -4.37 -41.36 -16.27
CA GLN A 88 -3.98 -42.05 -15.04
C GLN A 88 -2.63 -41.56 -14.49
N LEU A 89 -1.62 -41.40 -15.34
CA LEU A 89 -0.30 -40.89 -14.94
C LEU A 89 -0.39 -39.47 -14.37
N THR A 90 -1.13 -38.58 -15.05
CA THR A 90 -1.36 -37.21 -14.58
C THR A 90 -2.10 -37.22 -13.24
N ARG A 91 -3.12 -38.09 -13.09
CA ARG A 91 -3.87 -38.19 -11.83
C ARG A 91 -2.98 -38.66 -10.68
N CYS A 92 -2.16 -39.69 -10.88
CA CYS A 92 -1.22 -40.16 -9.86
C CYS A 92 -0.21 -39.09 -9.41
N LEU A 93 0.18 -38.18 -10.31
CA LEU A 93 1.10 -37.09 -9.99
C LEU A 93 0.41 -35.96 -9.23
N ILE A 94 -0.79 -35.57 -9.65
CA ILE A 94 -1.44 -34.33 -9.21
C ILE A 94 -2.40 -34.53 -8.04
N GLU A 95 -3.10 -35.67 -7.98
CA GLU A 95 -4.10 -35.98 -6.94
C GLU A 95 -3.54 -35.84 -5.52
N PRO A 96 -2.32 -36.34 -5.18
CA PRO A 96 -1.76 -36.20 -3.84
C PRO A 96 -1.43 -34.75 -3.45
N ILE A 97 -1.14 -33.88 -4.42
CA ILE A 97 -0.85 -32.46 -4.15
C ILE A 97 -2.17 -31.71 -4.00
N ALA A 98 -3.09 -31.92 -4.93
CA ALA A 98 -4.40 -31.28 -4.92
C ALA A 98 -5.23 -31.63 -3.69
N SER A 99 -5.10 -32.86 -3.16
CA SER A 99 -5.79 -33.29 -1.94
C SER A 99 -5.33 -32.57 -0.67
N GLN A 100 -4.16 -31.93 -0.69
CA GLN A 100 -3.62 -31.18 0.45
C GLN A 100 -4.10 -29.72 0.47
N ILE A 101 -4.85 -29.30 -0.56
CA ILE A 101 -5.35 -27.94 -0.67
C ILE A 101 -6.62 -27.82 0.17
N ASP A 102 -6.55 -27.02 1.24
CA ASP A 102 -7.70 -26.68 2.06
C ASP A 102 -8.55 -25.59 1.38
N PRO A 103 -9.80 -25.90 0.96
CA PRO A 103 -10.68 -24.92 0.32
C PRO A 103 -11.12 -23.80 1.27
N MET A 104 -11.16 -24.01 2.59
CA MET A 104 -11.51 -22.97 3.56
C MET A 104 -10.41 -21.92 3.63
N ARG A 105 -9.16 -22.35 3.74
CA ARG A 105 -7.99 -21.45 3.67
C ARG A 105 -7.99 -20.64 2.37
N LEU A 106 -8.25 -21.27 1.23
CA LEU A 106 -8.35 -20.55 -0.05
C LEU A 106 -9.44 -19.46 -0.01
N GLY A 107 -10.61 -19.78 0.54
CA GLY A 107 -11.72 -18.83 0.68
C GLY A 107 -11.38 -17.65 1.60
N GLU A 108 -10.71 -17.90 2.72
CA GLU A 108 -10.24 -16.86 3.65
C GLU A 108 -9.26 -15.91 2.98
N GLN A 109 -8.28 -16.44 2.24
CA GLN A 109 -7.31 -15.65 1.48
C GLN A 109 -7.98 -14.76 0.43
N GLN A 110 -8.89 -15.33 -0.36
CA GLN A 110 -9.65 -14.56 -1.36
C GLN A 110 -10.51 -13.46 -0.72
N ARG A 111 -11.12 -13.75 0.43
CA ARG A 111 -11.90 -12.76 1.19
C ARG A 111 -10.98 -11.64 1.69
N ALA A 112 -9.85 -11.97 2.28
CA ALA A 112 -8.94 -11.00 2.85
C ALA A 112 -8.33 -10.08 1.75
N MET A 113 -7.97 -10.63 0.58
CA MET A 113 -7.53 -9.83 -0.58
C MET A 113 -8.62 -8.87 -1.06
N ARG A 114 -9.87 -9.33 -1.09
CA ARG A 114 -11.02 -8.51 -1.47
C ARG A 114 -11.25 -7.37 -0.48
N ILE A 115 -11.13 -7.66 0.82
CA ILE A 115 -11.26 -6.65 1.88
C ILE A 115 -10.18 -5.57 1.71
N ALA A 116 -8.92 -5.95 1.52
CA ALA A 116 -7.82 -5.02 1.29
C ALA A 116 -8.06 -4.14 0.04
N LEU A 117 -8.51 -4.75 -1.05
CA LEU A 117 -8.85 -4.03 -2.29
C LEU A 117 -9.99 -3.02 -2.06
N GLU A 118 -11.04 -3.43 -1.36
CA GLU A 118 -12.22 -2.60 -1.09
C GLU A 118 -11.86 -1.39 -0.21
N TYR A 119 -11.13 -1.61 0.88
CA TYR A 119 -10.66 -0.51 1.74
C TYR A 119 -9.67 0.41 1.02
N GLY A 120 -8.70 -0.16 0.31
CA GLY A 120 -7.74 0.63 -0.47
C GLY A 120 -8.42 1.49 -1.54
N THR A 121 -9.42 0.94 -2.24
CA THR A 121 -10.20 1.67 -3.25
C THR A 121 -10.98 2.82 -2.63
N ARG A 122 -11.60 2.61 -1.45
CA ARG A 122 -12.34 3.66 -0.75
C ARG A 122 -11.43 4.76 -0.22
N LEU A 123 -10.24 4.42 0.27
CA LEU A 123 -9.25 5.41 0.73
C LEU A 123 -8.75 6.23 -0.46
N ASP A 124 -8.33 5.57 -1.53
CA ASP A 124 -7.84 6.25 -2.73
C ASP A 124 -8.93 7.08 -3.41
N SER A 125 -10.20 6.66 -3.41
CA SER A 125 -11.30 7.46 -3.97
C SER A 125 -11.47 8.83 -3.31
N LYS A 126 -11.00 9.00 -2.06
CA LYS A 126 -11.06 10.27 -1.33
C LYS A 126 -9.85 11.17 -1.61
N VAL A 127 -8.72 10.58 -1.99
CA VAL A 127 -7.41 11.24 -1.99
C VAL A 127 -6.81 11.33 -3.39
N GLY A 128 -6.99 10.30 -4.22
CA GLY A 128 -6.53 10.22 -5.60
C GLY A 128 -5.01 10.20 -5.73
N ASN A 129 -4.30 9.63 -4.75
CA ASN A 129 -2.83 9.65 -4.72
C ASN A 129 -2.20 8.37 -5.28
N LEU A 130 -2.96 7.31 -5.54
CA LEU A 130 -2.44 6.13 -6.24
C LEU A 130 -2.42 6.34 -7.75
N LYS A 131 -1.42 5.74 -8.38
CA LYS A 131 -1.35 5.59 -9.84
C LYS A 131 -2.23 4.43 -10.30
N PRO A 132 -2.59 4.38 -11.60
CA PRO A 132 -3.33 3.26 -12.16
C PRO A 132 -2.66 1.92 -11.82
N HIS A 133 -3.46 0.93 -11.41
CA HIS A 133 -3.02 -0.42 -11.02
C HIS A 133 -2.09 -0.50 -9.79
N ALA A 134 -1.69 0.61 -9.17
CA ALA A 134 -0.78 0.61 -8.03
C ALA A 134 -1.36 -0.15 -6.82
N LEU A 135 -2.66 -0.02 -6.55
CA LEU A 135 -3.32 -0.75 -5.47
C LEU A 135 -3.20 -2.27 -5.64
N ARG A 136 -3.40 -2.78 -6.86
CA ARG A 136 -3.26 -4.21 -7.15
C ARG A 136 -1.81 -4.66 -7.02
N LYS A 137 -0.86 -3.83 -7.47
CA LYS A 137 0.58 -4.11 -7.32
C LYS A 137 0.97 -4.15 -5.83
N LEU A 138 0.43 -3.25 -5.00
CA LEU A 138 0.67 -3.23 -3.55
C LEU A 138 0.10 -4.43 -2.81
N ILE A 139 -1.03 -4.99 -3.25
CA ILE A 139 -1.66 -6.18 -2.63
C ILE A 139 -1.04 -7.48 -3.13
N ALA A 140 -0.72 -7.57 -4.42
CA ALA A 140 -0.49 -8.85 -5.11
C ALA A 140 0.71 -8.85 -6.08
N GLY A 141 1.40 -7.72 -6.24
CA GLY A 141 2.49 -7.58 -7.21
C GLY A 141 3.88 -7.80 -6.63
N TYR A 142 4.02 -7.88 -5.31
CA TYR A 142 5.31 -8.06 -4.64
C TYR A 142 5.48 -9.51 -4.13
N PRO A 143 6.68 -10.09 -4.25
CA PRO A 143 6.92 -11.52 -4.01
C PRO A 143 6.89 -11.91 -2.53
N SER A 144 7.05 -10.97 -1.61
CA SER A 144 7.05 -11.26 -0.18
C SER A 144 6.57 -10.07 0.64
N HIS A 145 6.03 -10.33 1.84
CA HIS A 145 5.64 -9.27 2.75
C HIS A 145 6.83 -8.43 3.25
N GLY A 146 8.02 -9.04 3.27
CA GLY A 146 9.27 -8.35 3.62
C GLY A 146 9.78 -7.40 2.54
N PHE A 147 9.19 -7.41 1.34
CA PHE A 147 9.67 -6.61 0.21
C PHE A 147 9.75 -5.12 0.57
N VAL A 148 10.90 -4.52 0.25
CA VAL A 148 11.20 -3.13 0.58
C VAL A 148 10.79 -2.26 -0.61
N ILE A 149 9.81 -1.39 -0.39
CA ILE A 149 9.39 -0.36 -1.33
C ILE A 149 10.06 0.95 -0.88
N ASP A 150 11.21 1.23 -1.46
CA ASP A 150 11.95 2.47 -1.20
C ASP A 150 11.22 3.70 -1.79
N ARG A 151 11.76 4.90 -1.56
CA ARG A 151 11.16 6.14 -2.10
C ARG A 151 11.03 6.13 -3.62
N LYS A 152 11.97 5.49 -4.34
CA LYS A 152 11.96 5.44 -5.80
C LYS A 152 10.84 4.53 -6.28
N GLU A 153 10.72 3.32 -5.77
CA GLU A 153 9.62 2.39 -6.07
C GLU A 153 8.26 3.00 -5.64
N ALA A 154 8.20 3.65 -4.48
CA ALA A 154 6.99 4.34 -4.03
C ALA A 154 6.58 5.46 -5.01
N SER A 155 7.54 6.16 -5.62
CA SER A 155 7.24 7.17 -6.65
C SER A 155 6.67 6.57 -7.93
N GLU A 156 6.82 5.27 -8.18
CA GLU A 156 6.16 4.57 -9.29
C GLU A 156 4.71 4.17 -8.97
N LEU A 157 4.37 4.10 -7.68
CA LEU A 157 3.05 3.68 -7.18
C LEU A 157 2.14 4.85 -6.83
N PHE A 158 2.70 5.97 -6.35
CA PHE A 158 1.95 7.13 -5.88
C PHE A 158 2.26 8.37 -6.72
N ASN A 159 1.31 9.30 -6.78
CA ASN A 159 1.44 10.56 -7.53
C ASN A 159 2.32 11.56 -6.79
N ASN A 160 2.21 11.62 -5.45
CA ASN A 160 2.90 12.61 -4.62
C ASN A 160 3.84 11.93 -3.62
N VAL A 161 5.11 11.76 -4.01
CA VAL A 161 6.18 11.22 -3.16
C VAL A 161 7.37 12.17 -3.18
N ARG A 162 7.95 12.49 -2.02
CA ARG A 162 9.18 13.29 -1.93
C ARG A 162 10.05 12.94 -0.71
N ALA A 163 11.29 13.42 -0.75
CA ALA A 163 12.17 13.45 0.41
C ALA A 163 11.67 14.47 1.46
N PRO A 164 11.96 14.26 2.75
CA PRO A 164 11.70 15.27 3.78
C PRO A 164 12.58 16.51 3.58
N ASN A 165 12.09 17.67 3.99
CA ASN A 165 12.90 18.90 4.07
C ASN A 165 13.55 19.04 5.45
N ASP A 166 14.45 20.00 5.62
CA ASP A 166 15.22 20.18 6.87
C ASP A 166 14.34 20.33 8.12
N LYS A 167 13.19 21.01 8.02
CA LYS A 167 12.26 21.17 9.14
C LYS A 167 11.55 19.86 9.48
N GLU A 168 11.18 19.08 8.47
CA GLU A 168 10.55 17.78 8.65
C GLU A 168 11.55 16.75 9.17
N ILE A 169 12.81 16.82 8.77
CA ILE A 169 13.90 16.02 9.35
C ILE A 169 14.03 16.37 10.83
N PHE A 170 14.15 17.67 11.16
CA PHE A 170 14.25 18.13 12.54
C PHE A 170 13.10 17.63 13.42
N VAL A 171 11.85 17.75 12.95
CA VAL A 171 10.67 17.25 13.66
C VAL A 171 10.70 15.73 13.80
N MET A 172 11.11 15.03 12.74
CA MET A 172 11.15 13.58 12.74
C MET A 172 12.19 13.05 13.74
N ASP A 173 13.37 13.66 13.80
CA ASP A 173 14.43 13.34 14.77
C ASP A 173 13.94 13.55 16.22
N HIS A 174 13.30 14.70 16.50
CA HIS A 174 12.75 14.97 17.84
C HIS A 174 11.62 14.02 18.24
N ILE A 175 10.77 13.62 17.29
CA ILE A 175 9.71 12.64 17.57
C ILE A 175 10.33 11.27 17.87
N LEU A 176 11.40 10.89 17.18
CA LEU A 176 12.05 9.59 17.39
C LEU A 176 12.75 9.50 18.74
N ASP A 177 13.36 10.59 19.21
CA ASP A 177 14.01 10.67 20.51
C ASP A 177 13.00 10.52 21.67
N GLU A 178 11.75 10.93 21.44
CA GLU A 178 10.64 10.87 22.41
C GLU A 178 9.83 9.56 22.32
N LEU A 179 10.05 8.73 21.29
CA LEU A 179 9.34 7.46 21.16
C LEU A 179 9.97 6.42 22.09
N PRO A 180 9.20 5.81 23.02
CA PRO A 180 9.73 4.80 23.92
C PRO A 180 10.29 3.61 23.11
N GLU A 181 11.46 3.10 23.52
CA GLU A 181 12.02 1.88 22.94
C GLU A 181 10.94 0.80 22.89
N LYS A 182 10.71 0.25 21.69
CA LYS A 182 9.69 -0.75 21.33
C LYS A 182 9.12 -1.54 22.52
N GLN A 183 8.03 -1.05 23.12
CA GLN A 183 7.15 -1.90 23.91
C GLN A 183 6.04 -2.43 23.01
N ASN A 184 6.30 -3.57 22.35
CA ASN A 184 5.40 -4.57 21.76
C ASN A 184 3.95 -4.20 21.31
N GLY A 185 3.67 -2.95 20.97
CA GLY A 185 2.37 -2.44 20.57
C GLY A 185 2.52 -1.42 19.44
N ALA A 186 1.60 -1.46 18.47
CA ALA A 186 1.57 -0.49 17.39
C ALA A 186 1.18 0.89 17.95
N ILE A 187 2.13 1.83 17.98
CA ILE A 187 1.86 3.23 18.34
C ILE A 187 1.45 3.96 17.06
N ILE A 188 0.20 4.43 17.00
CA ILE A 188 -0.25 5.38 15.97
C ILE A 188 -0.44 6.73 16.65
N SER A 189 0.48 7.66 16.41
CA SER A 189 0.40 9.04 16.92
C SER A 189 -0.02 9.98 15.79
N PHE A 190 -1.14 10.67 15.97
CA PHE A 190 -1.61 11.70 15.04
C PHE A 190 -1.15 13.07 15.53
N TYR A 191 -0.28 13.73 14.76
CA TYR A 191 0.13 15.10 15.01
C TYR A 191 -0.61 16.04 14.07
N GLN A 192 -1.40 16.95 14.63
CA GLN A 192 -2.07 18.00 13.89
C GLN A 192 -1.25 19.28 14.03
N TYR A 193 -0.73 19.78 12.91
CA TYR A 193 -0.10 21.10 12.88
C TYR A 193 -1.18 22.16 13.03
N HIS A 194 -1.14 22.89 14.14
CA HIS A 194 -1.88 24.14 14.29
C HIS A 194 -0.92 25.28 13.93
N PRO A 195 -1.14 26.00 12.81
CA PRO A 195 -0.36 27.20 12.55
C PRO A 195 -0.59 28.19 13.69
N ASN A 196 0.48 28.60 14.38
CA ASN A 196 0.41 29.76 15.25
C ASN A 196 -0.09 30.94 14.41
N SER A 197 -1.15 31.59 14.88
CA SER A 197 -1.50 32.94 14.42
C SER A 197 -0.24 33.79 14.58
N ALA A 198 0.24 34.32 13.46
CA ALA A 198 1.45 35.12 13.39
C ALA A 198 1.51 36.12 14.54
N GLU A 199 2.60 36.06 15.31
CA GLU A 199 3.05 37.18 16.12
C GLU A 199 3.27 38.36 15.16
N ALA A 200 2.41 39.36 15.25
CA ALA A 200 2.64 40.63 14.61
C ALA A 200 3.77 41.33 15.37
N ASP A 201 4.93 41.46 14.73
CA ASP A 201 6.00 42.35 15.18
C ASP A 201 5.45 43.79 15.28
N PRO A 202 5.57 44.46 16.44
CA PRO A 202 5.37 45.89 16.53
C PRO A 202 6.68 46.64 16.26
N ASP A 203 6.53 47.75 15.54
CA ASP A 203 7.47 48.87 15.34
C ASP A 203 8.58 48.75 14.29
N GLU A 204 8.46 49.55 13.23
CA GLU A 204 9.23 50.79 13.06
C GLU A 204 8.85 51.51 11.74
N SER A 205 8.22 52.69 11.83
CA SER A 205 8.68 53.91 11.14
C SER A 205 7.76 55.11 11.45
N ASP A 206 8.11 55.87 12.48
CA ASP A 206 7.85 57.31 12.51
C ASP A 206 8.95 58.02 11.70
N ALA A 207 8.57 58.74 10.66
CA ALA A 207 9.34 59.88 10.15
C ALA A 207 8.42 60.77 9.30
N ASP A 208 8.05 61.90 9.92
CA ASP A 208 7.68 63.21 9.37
C ASP A 208 7.63 63.36 7.84
N ASP A 209 6.49 63.83 7.34
CA ASP A 209 6.52 64.99 6.43
C ASP A 209 5.37 65.96 6.74
N LYS A 210 5.74 67.24 6.83
CA LYS A 210 4.91 68.34 7.29
C LYS A 210 4.26 69.08 6.12
N ASP A 211 3.11 69.67 6.45
CA ASP A 211 2.57 70.92 5.91
C ASP A 211 2.09 70.95 4.45
N THR A 212 0.78 71.10 4.29
CA THR A 212 0.20 72.42 3.91
C THR A 212 -1.33 72.39 4.00
N HIS A 213 -1.86 73.18 4.94
CA HIS A 213 -3.23 73.68 4.92
C HIS A 213 -3.27 74.97 4.08
N PRO A 214 -4.45 75.38 3.54
CA PRO A 214 -5.15 76.46 4.24
C PRO A 214 -6.69 76.35 4.26
N GLU A 215 -7.24 76.80 5.39
CA GLU A 215 -8.41 77.68 5.63
C GLU A 215 -9.80 77.41 4.99
N ALA A 216 -10.70 76.94 5.88
CA ALA A 216 -12.01 77.49 6.31
C ALA A 216 -13.00 78.09 5.29
N VAL A 217 -14.27 77.62 5.32
CA VAL A 217 -15.49 78.42 5.56
C VAL A 217 -16.63 77.50 6.07
N ASP A 218 -17.26 77.89 7.19
CA ASP A 218 -18.51 77.36 7.78
C ASP A 218 -19.73 77.50 6.85
N MET A 219 -20.71 76.57 6.96
CA MET A 219 -22.14 76.94 7.03
C MET A 219 -22.98 75.76 7.51
N GLU A 220 -23.56 75.92 8.71
CA GLU A 220 -24.74 75.22 9.21
C GLU A 220 -25.96 75.53 8.31
N ASP A 221 -26.84 74.55 8.06
CA ASP A 221 -28.25 74.60 8.53
C ASP A 221 -29.08 73.37 8.13
N GLN A 222 -29.73 72.78 9.15
CA GLN A 222 -31.14 72.37 9.25
C GLN A 222 -31.90 71.92 7.98
N ASN A 223 -32.52 70.72 7.98
CA ASN A 223 -33.85 70.49 8.58
C ASN A 223 -34.43 69.11 8.26
N GLU A 224 -35.21 68.59 9.22
CA GLU A 224 -36.10 67.44 9.10
C GLU A 224 -37.23 67.66 8.08
N LYS A 225 -37.59 66.58 7.36
CA LYS A 225 -38.97 66.06 7.30
C LYS A 225 -39.05 64.70 6.60
#